data_AF-A0A7W7AFD0-F1
#
_entry.id   AF-A0A7W7AFD0-F1
#
_cell.length_a   1.000
_cell.length_b   1.000
_cell.length_c   1.000
_cell.angle_alpha   90.00
_cell.angle_beta   90.00
_cell.angle_gamma   90.00
#
_symmetry.space_group_name_H-M   'P 1'
#
loop_
_entity.id
_entity.type
_entity.pdbx_description
1 polymer ?
#
loop_
_entity_poly.entity_id
_entity_poly.type
_entity_poly.pdbx_seq_one_letter_code
_entity_poly.pdbx_strand_id
1 'polypeptide(L)'
;MSTDFARADNEHRAPVRRAFTATTRPLIVTPTFVSRVDDTARNVRPGDAGSSKDRQGREVVNPDQRPHDLAIESDPNLAFEHWDEYWRKVHGPKFAWDEPGSSSEQVLRYDQLHRVASGPSCFFRPPYRAMVDDNGRLPTDPERRVPAFGRPRWDGLAYITYAQEADIERVLGQEKFAKRIIADEQTAFRMVTREITREFILIPSARHRDPISLVKIHRRRPELSRDAFQRRLLEAHAEVVMKAPATHEFVRRYAQLHNIGSTQKDPEGSKIDAVSILAFASLNDVEDYLVSDDHAMIEASEEALAGEGSEWWTAINYSVINRLLPELATERNGDGR
;
A
#
# COMPACT_ATOMS: atom_id res chain seq x y z
N MET A 1 -4.61 31.40 -13.86
CA MET A 1 -3.25 31.11 -13.35
C MET A 1 -2.57 30.25 -14.39
N SER A 2 -1.36 30.60 -14.82
CA SER A 2 -0.54 29.71 -15.67
C SER A 2 -0.13 28.51 -14.82
N THR A 3 -0.43 27.29 -15.26
CA THR A 3 0.02 26.08 -14.57
C THR A 3 1.53 25.97 -14.72
N ASP A 4 2.28 26.22 -13.65
CA ASP A 4 3.74 26.07 -13.63
C ASP A 4 4.10 24.58 -13.56
N PHE A 5 4.25 23.95 -14.72
CA PHE A 5 4.63 22.55 -14.83
C PHE A 5 6.03 22.29 -14.27
N ALA A 6 6.88 23.31 -14.10
CA ALA A 6 8.21 23.19 -13.51
C ALA A 6 8.21 22.83 -12.01
N ARG A 7 7.02 22.68 -11.43
CA ARG A 7 6.80 22.37 -10.01
C ARG A 7 5.88 21.17 -9.80
N ALA A 8 5.63 20.38 -10.84
CA ALA A 8 4.71 19.26 -10.80
C ALA A 8 5.43 17.92 -10.62
N ASP A 9 4.75 16.95 -10.02
CA ASP A 9 5.29 15.61 -9.76
C ASP A 9 5.66 14.83 -11.04
N ASN A 10 5.02 15.17 -12.16
CA ASN A 10 5.31 14.59 -13.47
C ASN A 10 6.76 14.84 -13.95
N GLU A 11 7.48 15.80 -13.36
CA GLU A 11 8.90 16.03 -13.62
C GLU A 11 9.81 14.93 -13.09
N HIS A 12 9.37 14.09 -12.15
CA HIS A 12 10.21 13.06 -11.53
C HIS A 12 10.30 11.77 -12.34
N ARG A 13 10.19 11.88 -13.67
CA ARG A 13 10.11 10.77 -14.62
C ARG A 13 10.91 11.07 -15.88
N ALA A 14 11.25 10.03 -16.64
CA ALA A 14 11.84 10.22 -17.96
C ALA A 14 10.86 10.94 -18.91
N PRO A 15 11.34 11.78 -19.85
CA PRO A 15 12.76 12.11 -20.09
C PRO A 15 13.31 13.23 -19.20
N VAL A 16 12.49 13.84 -18.31
CA VAL A 16 12.87 15.02 -17.51
C VAL A 16 13.95 14.68 -16.47
N ARG A 17 13.85 13.52 -15.82
CA ARG A 17 14.89 13.00 -14.92
C ARG A 17 15.54 11.75 -15.51
N ARG A 18 16.78 11.51 -15.07
CA ARG A 18 17.56 10.32 -15.43
C ARG A 18 16.76 9.06 -15.11
N ALA A 19 16.66 8.18 -16.10
CA ALA A 19 16.20 6.81 -15.90
C ALA A 19 17.35 5.92 -15.41
N PHE A 20 17.01 4.95 -14.58
CA PHE A 20 17.87 3.89 -14.09
C PHE A 20 17.44 2.58 -14.73
N THR A 21 18.42 1.84 -15.25
CA THR A 21 18.18 0.52 -15.83
C THR A 21 17.98 -0.48 -14.71
N ALA A 22 16.84 -1.19 -14.70
CA ALA A 22 16.62 -2.25 -13.74
C ALA A 22 17.60 -3.42 -13.95
N THR A 23 17.76 -4.22 -12.90
CA THR A 23 18.50 -5.49 -12.95
C THR A 23 17.57 -6.63 -12.58
N THR A 24 18.03 -7.87 -12.70
CA THR A 24 17.32 -9.06 -12.21
C THR A 24 17.55 -9.31 -10.71
N ARG A 25 18.27 -8.43 -10.01
CA ARG A 25 18.45 -8.53 -8.55
C ARG A 25 17.23 -7.95 -7.81
N PRO A 26 16.92 -8.46 -6.60
CA PRO A 26 15.89 -7.85 -5.77
C PRO A 26 16.22 -6.39 -5.48
N LEU A 27 15.19 -5.54 -5.53
CA LEU A 27 15.29 -4.14 -5.11
C LEU A 27 15.00 -4.03 -3.61
N ILE A 28 15.33 -2.88 -3.04
CA ILE A 28 14.96 -2.57 -1.66
C ILE A 28 13.76 -1.64 -1.67
N VAL A 29 12.74 -1.98 -0.90
CA VAL A 29 11.49 -1.21 -0.81
C VAL A 29 11.19 -0.93 0.64
N THR A 30 10.79 0.30 0.95
CA THR A 30 10.16 0.65 2.23
C THR A 30 8.65 0.70 2.04
N PRO A 31 7.91 -0.40 2.27
CA PRO A 31 6.46 -0.38 2.26
C PRO A 31 5.96 0.28 3.53
N THR A 32 5.47 1.51 3.38
CA THR A 32 4.96 2.32 4.48
C THR A 32 3.44 2.23 4.52
N PHE A 33 2.88 1.33 5.34
CA PHE A 33 1.42 1.29 5.50
C PHE A 33 0.95 2.46 6.37
N VAL A 34 -0.12 3.09 5.93
CA VAL A 34 -0.69 4.27 6.60
C VAL A 34 -2.16 4.06 6.91
N SER A 35 -2.58 4.54 8.08
CA SER A 35 -3.99 4.72 8.42
C SER A 35 -4.29 6.20 8.57
N ARG A 36 -5.40 6.65 7.98
CA ARG A 36 -5.82 8.04 8.09
C ARG A 36 -6.15 8.41 9.52
N VAL A 37 -5.94 9.68 9.86
CA VAL A 37 -6.58 10.26 11.05
C VAL A 37 -8.09 10.27 10.84
N ASP A 38 -8.83 9.74 11.81
CA ASP A 38 -10.29 9.71 11.85
C ASP A 38 -10.79 9.63 13.29
N ASP A 39 -12.11 9.62 13.43
CA ASP A 39 -12.87 9.57 14.69
C ASP A 39 -13.08 8.14 15.21
N THR A 40 -12.30 7.16 14.75
CA THR A 40 -12.41 5.80 15.29
C THR A 40 -11.74 5.71 16.66
N ALA A 41 -12.39 5.08 17.64
CA ALA A 41 -11.84 4.93 18.99
C ALA A 41 -10.52 4.14 19.02
N ARG A 42 -9.61 4.47 19.96
CA ARG A 42 -8.25 3.88 20.06
C ARG A 42 -8.23 2.38 20.32
N ASN A 43 -9.25 1.84 20.99
CA ASN A 43 -9.40 0.40 21.21
C ASN A 43 -9.86 -0.35 19.95
N VAL A 44 -10.42 0.36 18.95
CA VAL A 44 -10.85 -0.21 17.67
C VAL A 44 -9.74 -0.08 16.63
N ARG A 45 -9.12 1.10 16.52
CA ARG A 45 -7.95 1.33 15.65
C ARG A 45 -6.80 1.92 16.46
N PRO A 46 -5.62 1.27 16.48
CA PRO A 46 -4.48 1.81 17.21
C PRO A 46 -4.00 3.11 16.56
N GLY A 47 -3.18 3.87 17.28
CA GLY A 47 -2.57 5.09 16.76
C GLY A 47 -1.21 5.34 17.41
N ASP A 48 -0.33 5.97 16.66
CA ASP A 48 1.02 6.31 17.10
C ASP A 48 0.97 7.44 18.14
N ALA A 49 1.94 7.42 19.06
CA ALA A 49 2.07 8.47 20.06
C ALA A 49 2.40 9.80 19.36
N GLY A 50 1.69 10.86 19.74
CA GLY A 50 1.88 12.18 19.14
C GLY A 50 1.23 12.37 17.77
N SER A 51 0.54 11.39 17.22
CA SER A 51 -0.26 11.55 15.99
C SER A 51 -1.62 12.20 16.26
N SER A 52 -2.43 12.43 15.22
CA SER A 52 -3.75 13.07 15.30
C SER A 52 -3.69 14.49 15.89
N LYS A 53 -2.95 15.39 15.23
CA LYS A 53 -2.78 16.77 15.70
C LYS A 53 -4.00 17.67 15.46
N ASP A 54 -4.14 18.69 16.30
CA ASP A 54 -5.00 19.85 16.09
C ASP A 54 -4.33 20.91 15.20
N ARG A 55 -5.07 21.98 14.85
CA ARG A 55 -4.56 23.09 14.03
C ARG A 55 -3.41 23.88 14.68
N GLN A 56 -3.13 23.63 15.96
CA GLN A 56 -2.01 24.21 16.70
C GLN A 56 -0.85 23.22 16.88
N GLY A 57 -0.93 22.01 16.29
CA GLY A 57 0.11 20.99 16.37
C GLY A 57 0.12 20.16 17.66
N ARG A 58 -0.93 20.25 18.49
CA ARG A 58 -1.06 19.48 19.74
C ARG A 58 -1.84 18.19 19.48
N GLU A 59 -1.48 17.11 20.17
CA GLU A 59 -2.18 15.82 20.01
C GLU A 59 -3.63 15.91 20.50
N VAL A 60 -4.56 15.41 19.68
CA VAL A 60 -5.96 15.18 20.05
C VAL A 60 -6.05 13.77 20.64
N VAL A 61 -6.18 13.68 21.97
CA VAL A 61 -6.10 12.40 22.70
C VAL A 61 -7.24 11.44 22.33
N ASN A 62 -8.48 11.96 22.22
CA ASN A 62 -9.70 11.20 21.92
C ASN A 62 -10.40 11.80 20.70
N PRO A 63 -9.91 11.54 19.47
CA PRO A 63 -10.48 12.11 18.26
C PRO A 63 -11.90 11.58 17.97
N ASP A 64 -12.26 10.42 18.51
CA ASP A 64 -13.62 9.85 18.48
C ASP A 64 -14.65 10.67 19.26
N GLN A 65 -14.22 11.40 20.30
CA GLN A 65 -15.08 12.26 21.11
C GLN A 65 -15.01 13.73 20.66
N ARG A 66 -13.91 14.11 20.01
CA ARG A 66 -13.63 15.48 19.57
C ARG A 66 -13.10 15.51 18.13
N PRO A 67 -13.86 15.00 17.15
CA PRO A 67 -13.41 14.97 15.76
C PRO A 67 -13.18 16.37 15.18
N HIS A 68 -13.91 17.36 15.70
CA HIS A 68 -13.80 18.75 15.26
C HIS A 68 -12.46 19.43 15.60
N ASP A 69 -11.68 18.85 16.52
CA ASP A 69 -10.36 19.35 16.89
C ASP A 69 -9.27 18.93 15.88
N LEU A 70 -9.54 17.96 15.01
CA LEU A 70 -8.57 17.43 14.05
C LEU A 70 -8.15 18.49 13.02
N ALA A 71 -6.84 18.51 12.70
CA ALA A 71 -6.26 19.55 11.85
C ALA A 71 -6.70 19.49 10.39
N ILE A 72 -6.71 18.29 9.79
CA ILE A 72 -6.93 18.10 8.35
C ILE A 72 -8.40 18.29 8.00
N GLU A 73 -9.29 17.54 8.66
CA GLU A 73 -10.72 17.63 8.45
C GLU A 73 -11.46 17.34 9.75
N SER A 74 -12.40 18.23 10.08
CA SER A 74 -13.19 18.25 11.31
C SER A 74 -14.58 17.58 11.15
N ASP A 75 -15.07 17.45 9.92
CA ASP A 75 -16.29 16.72 9.56
C ASP A 75 -15.95 15.26 9.21
N PRO A 76 -16.39 14.28 10.02
CA PRO A 76 -16.15 12.86 9.73
C PRO A 76 -16.66 12.41 8.36
N ASN A 77 -17.68 13.07 7.79
CA ASN A 77 -18.22 12.73 6.48
C ASN A 77 -17.33 13.16 5.31
N LEU A 78 -16.36 14.06 5.55
CA LEU A 78 -15.40 14.56 4.55
C LEU A 78 -13.96 14.09 4.83
N ALA A 79 -13.74 13.49 5.99
CA ALA A 79 -12.39 13.18 6.47
C ALA A 79 -11.64 12.21 5.55
N PHE A 80 -12.34 11.31 4.86
CA PHE A 80 -11.69 10.41 3.92
C PHE A 80 -11.23 11.13 2.66
N GLU A 81 -12.10 11.93 2.07
CA GLU A 81 -11.88 12.67 0.84
C GLU A 81 -10.74 13.68 1.03
N HIS A 82 -10.79 14.47 2.10
CA HIS A 82 -9.74 15.44 2.37
C HIS A 82 -8.41 14.80 2.74
N TRP A 83 -8.42 13.66 3.44
CA TRP A 83 -7.20 12.89 3.68
C TRP A 83 -6.59 12.37 2.37
N ASP A 84 -7.42 11.82 1.48
CA ASP A 84 -6.99 11.30 0.18
C ASP A 84 -6.35 12.41 -0.67
N GLU A 85 -7.03 13.56 -0.75
CA GLU A 85 -6.52 14.73 -1.45
C GLU A 85 -5.22 15.25 -0.83
N TYR A 86 -5.16 15.37 0.50
CA TYR A 86 -3.97 15.84 1.19
C TYR A 86 -2.79 14.90 0.97
N TRP A 87 -3.00 13.59 1.09
CA TRP A 87 -1.94 12.62 0.90
C TRP A 87 -1.41 12.68 -0.53
N ARG A 88 -2.30 12.74 -1.53
CA ARG A 88 -1.94 12.79 -2.94
C ARG A 88 -1.29 14.11 -3.37
N LYS A 89 -1.84 15.24 -2.93
CA LYS A 89 -1.52 16.57 -3.49
C LYS A 89 -0.54 17.37 -2.63
N VAL A 90 -0.41 17.03 -1.34
CA VAL A 90 0.43 17.80 -0.40
C VAL A 90 1.55 16.94 0.18
N HIS A 91 1.23 15.81 0.80
CA HIS A 91 2.23 14.99 1.48
C HIS A 91 3.13 14.23 0.50
N GLY A 92 2.55 13.50 -0.46
CA GLY A 92 3.28 12.73 -1.46
C GLY A 92 4.35 13.51 -2.22
N PRO A 93 4.01 14.67 -2.82
CA PRO A 93 4.97 15.47 -3.59
C PRO A 93 6.23 15.87 -2.81
N LYS A 94 6.17 15.92 -1.47
CA LYS A 94 7.35 16.24 -0.65
C LYS A 94 8.45 15.19 -0.73
N PHE A 95 8.16 13.93 -1.04
CA PHE A 95 9.21 12.93 -1.30
C PHE A 95 9.93 13.17 -2.62
N ALA A 96 9.25 13.79 -3.58
CA ALA A 96 9.77 14.03 -4.92
C ALA A 96 10.49 15.37 -5.03
N TRP A 97 9.95 16.42 -4.41
CA TRP A 97 10.44 17.79 -4.57
C TRP A 97 11.79 18.06 -3.90
N ASP A 98 12.84 18.39 -4.65
CA ASP A 98 14.14 18.73 -4.07
C ASP A 98 14.15 20.17 -3.54
N GLU A 99 14.50 20.35 -2.25
CA GLU A 99 14.82 21.65 -1.65
C GLU A 99 16.34 21.84 -1.57
N PRO A 100 16.88 23.08 -1.50
CA PRO A 100 18.30 23.30 -1.28
C PRO A 100 18.86 22.47 -0.12
N GLY A 101 19.86 21.64 -0.39
CA GLY A 101 20.45 20.73 0.61
C GLY A 101 19.75 19.37 0.76
N SER A 102 18.76 19.05 -0.08
CA SER A 102 18.08 17.76 -0.12
C SER A 102 18.01 17.20 -1.55
N SER A 103 17.90 15.88 -1.67
CA SER A 103 17.74 15.22 -2.97
C SER A 103 16.93 13.93 -2.87
N SER A 104 16.02 13.76 -3.82
CA SER A 104 15.23 12.56 -4.07
C SER A 104 15.92 11.60 -5.06
N GLU A 105 17.16 11.86 -5.50
CA GLU A 105 17.81 11.13 -6.61
C GLU A 105 17.79 9.60 -6.43
N GLN A 106 18.03 9.14 -5.19
CA GLN A 106 18.08 7.71 -4.86
C GLN A 106 16.71 7.02 -4.76
N VAL A 107 15.61 7.78 -4.81
CA VAL A 107 14.26 7.21 -4.92
C VAL A 107 14.01 6.84 -6.38
N LEU A 108 14.02 5.53 -6.66
CA LEU A 108 13.86 5.00 -8.02
C LEU A 108 12.41 4.93 -8.45
N ARG A 109 11.52 4.59 -7.51
CA ARG A 109 10.08 4.53 -7.69
C ARG A 109 9.40 4.95 -6.41
N TYR A 110 8.31 5.72 -6.54
CA TYR A 110 7.43 6.04 -5.44
C TYR A 110 6.00 6.01 -5.96
N ASP A 111 5.20 5.07 -5.47
CA ASP A 111 3.76 5.05 -5.68
C ASP A 111 3.01 5.20 -4.36
N GLN A 112 1.88 5.88 -4.40
CA GLN A 112 0.90 5.91 -3.33
C GLN A 112 -0.26 4.99 -3.73
N LEU A 113 -0.48 3.94 -2.94
CA LEU A 113 -1.56 2.99 -3.14
C LEU A 113 -2.67 3.33 -2.14
N HIS A 114 -3.72 3.98 -2.63
CA HIS A 114 -4.83 4.46 -1.82
C HIS A 114 -5.95 3.42 -1.82
N ARG A 115 -6.34 2.92 -0.65
CA ARG A 115 -7.40 1.90 -0.54
C ARG A 115 -8.71 2.44 -1.12
N VAL A 116 -9.34 1.66 -1.99
CA VAL A 116 -10.70 1.95 -2.48
C VAL A 116 -11.71 1.42 -1.47
N ALA A 117 -12.50 2.32 -0.86
CA ALA A 117 -13.45 1.93 0.18
C ALA A 117 -14.53 0.94 -0.31
N SER A 118 -14.97 1.09 -1.56
CA SER A 118 -15.94 0.23 -2.24
C SER A 118 -15.33 -0.93 -3.02
N GLY A 119 -14.00 -1.02 -3.10
CA GLY A 119 -13.34 -2.07 -3.87
C GLY A 119 -13.28 -3.40 -3.12
N PRO A 120 -12.97 -4.50 -3.82
CA PRO A 120 -12.79 -5.80 -3.19
C PRO A 120 -11.85 -5.75 -1.98
N SER A 121 -12.24 -6.40 -0.90
CA SER A 121 -11.38 -6.62 0.27
C SER A 121 -11.70 -7.95 0.94
N CYS A 122 -10.83 -8.41 1.85
CA CYS A 122 -11.09 -9.62 2.64
C CYS A 122 -12.37 -9.55 3.47
N PHE A 123 -12.94 -8.35 3.70
CA PHE A 123 -14.20 -8.15 4.42
C PHE A 123 -15.41 -7.93 3.51
N PHE A 124 -15.20 -7.65 2.22
CA PHE A 124 -16.26 -7.48 1.22
C PHE A 124 -15.78 -8.07 -0.10
N ARG A 125 -15.94 -9.39 -0.21
CA ARG A 125 -15.38 -10.20 -1.29
C ARG A 125 -16.40 -10.33 -2.44
N PRO A 126 -15.97 -10.25 -3.71
CA PRO A 126 -16.82 -10.64 -4.82
C PRO A 126 -17.08 -12.17 -4.78
N PRO A 127 -18.15 -12.66 -5.44
CA PRO A 127 -19.10 -11.91 -6.24
C PRO A 127 -20.12 -11.13 -5.39
N TYR A 128 -20.44 -9.91 -5.79
CA TYR A 128 -21.49 -9.13 -5.12
C TYR A 128 -22.86 -9.65 -5.55
N ARG A 129 -23.69 -9.99 -4.57
CA ARG A 129 -25.04 -10.49 -4.81
C ARG A 129 -26.05 -9.36 -4.63
N ALA A 130 -26.99 -9.26 -5.55
CA ALA A 130 -28.17 -8.44 -5.35
C ALA A 130 -28.88 -8.92 -4.08
N MET A 131 -29.11 -7.99 -3.15
CA MET A 131 -29.95 -8.28 -1.99
C MET A 131 -31.38 -8.36 -2.50
N VAL A 132 -31.95 -9.57 -2.57
CA VAL A 132 -33.32 -9.82 -3.01
C VAL A 132 -34.10 -10.56 -1.93
N ASP A 133 -35.42 -10.39 -1.91
CA ASP A 133 -36.31 -11.15 -1.03
C ASP A 133 -36.55 -12.59 -1.54
N ASP A 134 -37.34 -13.37 -0.82
CA ASP A 134 -37.68 -14.76 -1.17
C ASP A 134 -38.41 -14.89 -2.52
N ASN A 135 -38.94 -13.78 -3.07
CA ASN A 135 -39.60 -13.73 -4.37
C ASN A 135 -38.67 -13.20 -5.49
N GLY A 136 -37.38 -12.98 -5.19
CA GLY A 136 -36.41 -12.43 -6.14
C GLY A 136 -36.58 -10.94 -6.44
N ARG A 137 -37.28 -10.20 -5.59
CA ARG A 137 -37.50 -8.74 -5.74
C ARG A 137 -36.50 -7.96 -4.90
N LEU A 138 -36.17 -6.74 -5.36
CA LEU A 138 -35.37 -5.81 -4.57
C LEU A 138 -36.14 -5.42 -3.30
N PRO A 139 -35.44 -5.32 -2.14
CA PRO A 139 -36.05 -4.98 -0.87
C PRO A 139 -36.63 -3.57 -0.89
N THR A 140 -37.77 -3.39 -0.23
CA THR A 140 -38.36 -2.07 0.03
C THR A 140 -37.75 -1.37 1.26
N ASP A 141 -36.87 -2.06 1.99
CA ASP A 141 -36.22 -1.64 3.23
C ASP A 141 -34.67 -1.63 3.09
N PRO A 142 -34.10 -0.91 2.11
CA PRO A 142 -32.67 -0.97 1.81
C PRO A 142 -31.78 -0.66 3.01
N GLU A 143 -32.19 0.24 3.90
CA GLU A 143 -31.47 0.62 5.11
C GLU A 143 -31.28 -0.53 6.11
N ARG A 144 -32.12 -1.57 6.03
CA ARG A 144 -32.03 -2.76 6.89
C ARG A 144 -31.21 -3.88 6.28
N ARG A 145 -30.82 -3.76 5.01
CA ARG A 145 -30.17 -4.83 4.24
C ARG A 145 -28.68 -4.60 4.06
N VAL A 146 -28.20 -3.35 4.15
CA VAL A 146 -26.77 -3.03 4.03
C VAL A 146 -25.98 -3.79 5.11
N PRO A 147 -25.02 -4.67 4.74
CA PRO A 147 -24.17 -5.34 5.71
C PRO A 147 -23.35 -4.36 6.54
N ALA A 148 -22.93 -4.79 7.73
CA ALA A 148 -21.99 -4.02 8.52
C ALA A 148 -20.68 -3.79 7.75
N PHE A 149 -20.18 -2.55 7.77
CA PHE A 149 -18.95 -2.20 7.08
C PHE A 149 -17.73 -2.83 7.76
N GLY A 150 -17.06 -3.73 7.05
CA GLY A 150 -15.76 -4.27 7.45
C GLY A 150 -14.63 -3.47 6.82
N ARG A 151 -13.77 -2.87 7.66
CA ARG A 151 -12.67 -2.02 7.22
C ARG A 151 -11.32 -2.71 7.44
N PRO A 152 -10.48 -2.85 6.40
CA PRO A 152 -9.07 -3.18 6.56
C PRO A 152 -8.34 -2.23 7.51
N ARG A 153 -7.28 -2.72 8.15
CA ARG A 153 -6.54 -1.93 9.15
C ARG A 153 -5.93 -0.67 8.55
N TRP A 154 -5.43 -0.78 7.32
CA TRP A 154 -4.70 0.26 6.62
C TRP A 154 -5.57 0.94 5.56
N ASP A 155 -5.36 2.24 5.39
CA ASP A 155 -6.04 3.06 4.36
C ASP A 155 -5.17 3.26 3.11
N GLY A 156 -3.90 2.87 3.17
CA GLY A 156 -3.03 2.84 2.02
C GLY A 156 -1.63 2.34 2.30
N LEU A 157 -0.82 2.35 1.24
CA LEU A 157 0.59 1.97 1.23
C LEU A 157 1.40 3.00 0.43
N ALA A 158 2.41 3.61 1.06
CA ALA A 158 3.48 4.31 0.35
C ALA A 158 4.54 3.28 -0.07
N TYR A 159 4.67 3.08 -1.37
CA TYR A 159 5.59 2.11 -1.98
C TYR A 159 6.82 2.85 -2.50
N ILE A 160 7.93 2.82 -1.76
CA ILE A 160 9.15 3.57 -2.13
C ILE A 160 10.31 2.62 -2.36
N THR A 161 10.90 2.68 -3.55
CA THR A 161 11.93 1.76 -4.03
C THR A 161 13.29 2.44 -4.16
N TYR A 162 14.31 1.68 -3.80
CA TYR A 162 15.72 2.06 -3.79
C TYR A 162 16.56 0.96 -4.46
N ALA A 163 17.80 1.29 -4.85
CA ALA A 163 18.72 0.28 -5.37
C ALA A 163 19.27 -0.61 -4.25
N GLN A 164 19.57 -0.03 -3.09
CA GLN A 164 20.20 -0.72 -1.96
C GLN A 164 19.78 -0.10 -0.61
N GLU A 165 19.98 -0.84 0.49
CA GLU A 165 19.53 -0.44 1.83
C GLU A 165 20.16 0.88 2.30
N ALA A 166 21.45 1.10 1.99
CA ALA A 166 22.16 2.35 2.31
C ALA A 166 21.57 3.60 1.63
N ASP A 167 20.75 3.44 0.61
CA ASP A 167 20.03 4.56 -0.01
C ASP A 167 18.87 5.05 0.86
N ILE A 168 18.28 4.17 1.67
CA ILE A 168 17.22 4.53 2.61
C ILE A 168 17.76 5.55 3.61
N GLU A 169 18.91 5.26 4.23
CA GLU A 169 19.54 6.15 5.21
C GLU A 169 19.93 7.49 4.56
N ARG A 170 20.48 7.46 3.34
CA ARG A 170 20.84 8.68 2.59
C ARG A 170 19.63 9.54 2.25
N VAL A 171 18.47 8.93 2.03
CA VAL A 171 17.22 9.66 1.78
C VAL A 171 16.63 10.14 3.10
N LEU A 172 16.25 9.23 3.99
CA LEU A 172 15.54 9.55 5.22
C LEU A 172 16.36 10.33 6.26
N GLY A 173 17.69 10.28 6.18
CA GLY A 173 18.59 11.02 7.06
C GLY A 173 18.71 12.52 6.75
N GLN A 174 18.12 12.99 5.64
CA GLN A 174 18.15 14.42 5.28
C GLN A 174 17.23 15.22 6.21
N GLU A 175 17.66 16.42 6.62
CA GLU A 175 16.93 17.28 7.56
C GLU A 175 15.48 17.57 7.11
N LYS A 176 15.26 17.63 5.79
CA LYS A 176 13.94 17.79 5.18
C LYS A 176 12.94 16.71 5.64
N PHE A 177 13.34 15.45 5.76
CA PHE A 177 12.41 14.38 6.14
C PHE A 177 11.86 14.59 7.55
N ALA A 178 12.73 14.89 8.52
CA ALA A 178 12.30 15.20 9.88
C ALA A 178 11.37 16.43 9.91
N LYS A 179 11.72 17.51 9.21
CA LYS A 179 10.97 18.78 9.27
C LYS A 179 9.67 18.81 8.47
N ARG A 180 9.59 18.08 7.36
CA ARG A 180 8.51 18.23 6.36
C ARG A 180 7.66 16.97 6.16
N ILE A 181 8.22 15.80 6.44
CA ILE A 181 7.53 14.51 6.26
C ILE A 181 6.99 14.05 7.61
N ILE A 182 7.86 13.84 8.60
CA ILE A 182 7.46 13.28 9.90
C ILE A 182 6.45 14.19 10.63
N ALA A 183 6.66 15.50 10.61
CA ALA A 183 5.72 16.46 11.21
C ALA A 183 4.34 16.42 10.55
N ASP A 184 4.29 16.26 9.22
CA ASP A 184 3.05 16.17 8.46
C ASP A 184 2.35 14.83 8.67
N GLU A 185 3.11 13.73 8.77
CA GLU A 185 2.55 12.41 9.04
C GLU A 185 1.83 12.36 10.39
N GLN A 186 2.38 12.98 11.44
CA GLN A 186 1.70 13.08 12.74
C GLN A 186 0.37 13.84 12.63
N THR A 187 0.22 14.70 11.62
CA THR A 187 -0.99 15.47 11.39
C THR A 187 -2.02 14.67 10.56
N ALA A 188 -1.56 14.00 9.50
CA ALA A 188 -2.43 13.34 8.52
C ALA A 188 -2.67 11.85 8.76
N PHE A 189 -1.76 11.16 9.42
CA PHE A 189 -1.85 9.73 9.70
C PHE A 189 -1.97 9.46 11.18
N ARG A 190 -2.89 8.55 11.50
CA ARG A 190 -3.06 8.03 12.85
C ARG A 190 -1.93 7.07 13.19
N MET A 191 -1.48 6.30 12.21
CA MET A 191 -0.44 5.29 12.33
C MET A 191 0.30 5.14 11.02
N VAL A 192 1.61 4.97 11.12
CA VAL A 192 2.51 4.76 9.99
C VAL A 192 3.48 3.64 10.34
N THR A 193 3.57 2.62 9.47
CA THR A 193 4.61 1.59 9.58
C THR A 193 5.76 1.86 8.62
N ARG A 194 6.97 1.38 8.91
CA ARG A 194 8.14 1.51 8.02
C ARG A 194 9.01 0.29 8.08
N GLU A 195 8.59 -0.75 7.39
CA GLU A 195 9.43 -1.93 7.20
C GLU A 195 10.40 -1.70 6.03
N ILE A 196 11.46 -2.50 6.01
CA ILE A 196 12.39 -2.63 4.90
C ILE A 196 12.13 -4.01 4.29
N THR A 197 11.99 -4.06 2.98
CA THR A 197 11.71 -5.30 2.26
C THR A 197 12.63 -5.50 1.08
N ARG A 198 12.88 -6.76 0.74
CA ARG A 198 13.39 -7.15 -0.57
C ARG A 198 12.23 -7.37 -1.52
N GLU A 199 12.26 -6.71 -2.66
CA GLU A 199 11.27 -6.87 -3.72
C GLU A 199 11.68 -7.96 -4.70
N PHE A 200 10.80 -8.93 -4.91
CA PHE A 200 10.87 -9.92 -5.98
C PHE A 200 9.77 -9.64 -7.00
N ILE A 201 10.16 -9.14 -8.18
CA ILE A 201 9.26 -8.89 -9.30
C ILE A 201 9.09 -10.20 -10.08
N LEU A 202 7.89 -10.76 -10.08
CA LEU A 202 7.58 -12.05 -10.69
C LEU A 202 6.91 -11.89 -12.06
N ILE A 203 6.02 -10.90 -12.17
CA ILE A 203 5.50 -10.41 -13.45
C ILE A 203 5.87 -8.92 -13.53
N PRO A 204 6.78 -8.53 -14.44
CA PRO A 204 7.19 -7.14 -14.58
C PRO A 204 6.08 -6.30 -15.25
N SER A 205 5.87 -5.07 -14.78
CA SER A 205 4.95 -4.16 -15.44
C SER A 205 5.52 -3.68 -16.76
N ALA A 206 4.74 -3.77 -17.83
CA ALA A 206 5.14 -3.22 -19.13
C ALA A 206 5.20 -1.67 -19.12
N ARG A 207 4.46 -1.01 -18.21
CA ARG A 207 4.29 0.47 -18.22
C ARG A 207 4.62 1.16 -16.91
N HIS A 208 4.76 0.42 -15.80
CA HIS A 208 5.02 0.94 -14.45
C HIS A 208 3.97 1.96 -13.98
N ARG A 209 2.76 1.83 -14.51
CA ARG A 209 1.63 2.75 -14.31
C ARG A 209 0.33 1.97 -14.31
N ASP A 210 0.35 0.80 -13.72
CA ASP A 210 -0.84 -0.01 -13.56
C ASP A 210 -1.78 0.74 -12.61
N PRO A 211 -3.05 0.96 -12.98
CA PRO A 211 -3.94 1.87 -12.26
C PRO A 211 -4.48 1.29 -10.94
N ILE A 212 -4.65 -0.03 -10.87
CA ILE A 212 -5.26 -0.72 -9.74
C ILE A 212 -4.28 -1.74 -9.17
N SER A 213 -4.17 -1.83 -7.85
CA SER A 213 -3.47 -2.93 -7.17
C SER A 213 -4.40 -3.71 -6.25
N LEU A 214 -4.21 -5.01 -6.18
CA LEU A 214 -4.58 -5.84 -5.04
C LEU A 214 -3.38 -5.94 -4.11
N VAL A 215 -3.50 -5.40 -2.90
CA VAL A 215 -2.47 -5.45 -1.86
C VAL A 215 -2.85 -6.53 -0.87
N LYS A 216 -1.97 -7.52 -0.69
CA LYS A 216 -2.14 -8.59 0.30
C LYS A 216 -1.04 -8.51 1.34
N ILE A 217 -1.43 -8.35 2.60
CA ILE A 217 -0.53 -8.32 3.77
C ILE A 217 -0.49 -9.72 4.36
N HIS A 218 0.70 -10.28 4.47
CA HIS A 218 0.90 -11.62 4.99
C HIS A 218 1.52 -11.58 6.37
N ARG A 219 0.84 -12.26 7.30
CA ARG A 219 1.42 -12.66 8.58
C ARG A 219 1.61 -14.16 8.53
N ARG A 220 2.78 -14.66 8.94
CA ARG A 220 3.02 -16.10 8.94
C ARG A 220 2.24 -16.79 10.04
N ARG A 221 1.91 -18.06 9.83
CA ARG A 221 1.45 -18.94 10.91
C ARG A 221 2.50 -19.04 12.03
N PRO A 222 2.12 -19.05 13.32
CA PRO A 222 3.07 -19.00 14.44
C PRO A 222 4.16 -20.08 14.44
N GLU A 223 3.87 -21.26 13.90
CA GLU A 223 4.80 -22.39 13.79
C GLU A 223 5.86 -22.22 12.69
N LEU A 224 5.70 -21.24 11.79
CA LEU A 224 6.68 -20.94 10.76
C LEU A 224 7.65 -19.85 11.25
N SER A 225 8.95 -20.11 11.10
CA SER A 225 9.94 -19.02 11.09
C SER A 225 9.68 -18.09 9.89
N ARG A 226 10.06 -16.81 10.00
CA ARG A 226 9.97 -15.84 8.90
C ARG A 226 10.64 -16.35 7.63
N ASP A 227 11.86 -16.85 7.73
CA ASP A 227 12.62 -17.37 6.57
C ASP A 227 11.92 -18.55 5.89
N ALA A 228 11.39 -19.50 6.68
CA ALA A 228 10.63 -20.62 6.13
C ALA A 228 9.33 -20.16 5.45
N PHE A 229 8.64 -19.18 6.03
CA PHE A 229 7.44 -18.59 5.44
C PHE A 229 7.77 -17.89 4.13
N GLN A 230 8.74 -16.97 4.13
CA GLN A 230 9.16 -16.19 2.96
C GLN A 230 9.66 -17.11 1.84
N ARG A 231 10.48 -18.11 2.16
CA ARG A 231 10.92 -19.11 1.17
C ARG A 231 9.74 -19.85 0.55
N ARG A 232 8.78 -20.34 1.35
CA ARG A 232 7.59 -21.02 0.83
C ARG A 232 6.72 -20.07 -0.01
N LEU A 233 6.61 -18.80 0.37
CA LEU A 233 5.87 -17.80 -0.37
C LEU A 233 6.49 -17.56 -1.77
N LEU A 234 7.81 -17.46 -1.86
CA LEU A 234 8.52 -17.18 -3.11
C LEU A 234 8.74 -18.42 -4.00
N GLU A 235 8.96 -19.59 -3.42
CA GLU A 235 9.31 -20.80 -4.18
C GLU A 235 8.08 -21.66 -4.49
N ALA A 236 7.15 -21.82 -3.55
CA ALA A 236 6.01 -22.72 -3.72
C ALA A 236 4.73 -21.95 -4.09
N HIS A 237 4.35 -20.95 -3.29
CA HIS A 237 3.11 -20.20 -3.55
C HIS A 237 3.20 -19.39 -4.85
N ALA A 238 4.34 -18.71 -5.10
CA ALA A 238 4.55 -18.01 -6.37
C ALA A 238 4.38 -18.93 -7.59
N GLU A 239 4.79 -20.21 -7.50
CA GLU A 239 4.60 -21.16 -8.60
C GLU A 239 3.12 -21.49 -8.84
N VAL A 240 2.30 -21.53 -7.79
CA VAL A 240 0.84 -21.70 -7.93
C VAL A 240 0.25 -20.50 -8.67
N VAL A 241 0.60 -19.28 -8.24
CA VAL A 241 0.15 -18.04 -8.88
C VAL A 241 0.60 -17.99 -10.34
N MET A 242 1.88 -18.26 -10.62
CA MET A 242 2.44 -18.13 -11.96
C MET A 242 1.99 -19.21 -12.94
N LYS A 243 1.37 -20.31 -12.47
CA LYS A 243 0.81 -21.36 -13.33
C LYS A 243 -0.68 -21.16 -13.64
N ALA A 244 -1.36 -20.32 -12.86
CA ALA A 244 -2.79 -20.07 -13.04
C ALA A 244 -3.06 -19.29 -14.34
N PRO A 245 -3.89 -19.83 -15.26
CA PRO A 245 -4.34 -19.10 -16.44
C PRO A 245 -4.91 -17.72 -16.12
N ALA A 246 -5.77 -17.59 -15.11
CA ALA A 246 -6.36 -16.31 -14.71
C ALA A 246 -5.31 -15.25 -14.34
N THR A 247 -4.15 -15.64 -13.79
CA THR A 247 -3.06 -14.71 -13.51
C THR A 247 -2.50 -14.10 -14.81
N HIS A 248 -2.31 -14.89 -15.86
CA HIS A 248 -1.79 -14.40 -17.14
C HIS A 248 -2.82 -13.58 -17.93
N GLU A 249 -4.10 -13.80 -17.66
CA GLU A 249 -5.20 -13.04 -18.27
C GLU A 249 -5.35 -11.65 -17.64
N PHE A 250 -5.38 -11.57 -16.31
CA PHE A 250 -5.78 -10.35 -15.60
C PHE A 250 -4.62 -9.56 -14.97
N VAL A 251 -3.53 -10.23 -14.57
CA VAL A 251 -2.47 -9.60 -13.77
C VAL A 251 -1.39 -8.99 -14.68
N ARG A 252 -1.21 -7.68 -14.58
CA ARG A 252 -0.20 -6.90 -15.32
C ARG A 252 1.15 -6.85 -14.65
N ARG A 253 1.16 -6.98 -13.33
CA ARG A 253 2.36 -6.96 -12.50
C ARG A 253 2.13 -7.80 -11.26
N TYR A 254 3.14 -8.55 -10.84
CA TYR A 254 3.12 -9.28 -9.59
C TYR A 254 4.48 -9.13 -8.92
N ALA A 255 4.49 -8.57 -7.71
CA ALA A 255 5.67 -8.51 -6.87
C ALA A 255 5.39 -9.03 -5.46
N GLN A 256 6.41 -9.62 -4.85
CA GLN A 256 6.43 -9.94 -3.43
C GLN A 256 7.46 -9.07 -2.72
N LEU A 257 7.07 -8.47 -1.60
CA LEU A 257 7.93 -7.70 -0.71
C LEU A 257 8.20 -8.52 0.54
N HIS A 258 9.43 -8.96 0.76
CA HIS A 258 9.80 -9.82 1.88
C HIS A 258 10.44 -8.97 2.98
N ASN A 259 9.82 -8.92 4.16
CA ASN A 259 10.30 -8.11 5.27
C ASN A 259 11.65 -8.60 5.81
N ILE A 260 12.64 -7.71 5.80
CA ILE A 260 14.00 -7.94 6.31
C ILE A 260 14.35 -7.08 7.53
N GLY A 261 13.40 -6.28 8.04
CA GLY A 261 13.57 -5.45 9.23
C GLY A 261 12.84 -4.11 9.13
N SER A 262 13.20 -3.18 10.00
CA SER A 262 12.69 -1.80 10.00
C SER A 262 13.84 -0.84 10.31
N THR A 263 13.71 0.42 9.86
CA THR A 263 14.60 1.53 10.27
C THR A 263 14.26 2.08 11.65
N GLN A 264 13.14 1.66 12.25
CA GLN A 264 12.64 2.17 13.52
C GLN A 264 12.01 1.06 14.38
N LYS A 265 11.69 1.36 15.64
CA LYS A 265 10.87 0.44 16.44
C LYS A 265 9.44 0.49 15.93
N ASP A 266 8.99 -0.59 15.30
CA ASP A 266 7.67 -0.68 14.69
C ASP A 266 6.92 -1.95 15.14
N PRO A 267 6.13 -1.89 16.22
CA PRO A 267 5.44 -3.07 16.75
C PRO A 267 4.31 -3.56 15.84
N GLU A 268 3.72 -2.72 14.98
CA GLU A 268 2.68 -3.15 14.05
C GLU A 268 3.26 -3.63 12.73
N GLY A 269 4.25 -2.93 12.18
CA GLY A 269 4.96 -3.30 10.97
C GLY A 269 5.76 -4.59 11.13
N SER A 270 6.40 -4.81 12.28
CA SER A 270 7.17 -6.05 12.54
C SER A 270 6.33 -7.33 12.53
N LYS A 271 5.00 -7.22 12.61
CA LYS A 271 4.05 -8.34 12.47
C LYS A 271 3.84 -8.76 11.01
N ILE A 272 4.19 -7.91 10.05
CA ILE A 272 4.04 -8.15 8.62
C ILE A 272 5.29 -8.91 8.14
N ASP A 273 5.10 -10.12 7.62
CA ASP A 273 6.22 -10.95 7.13
C ASP A 273 6.50 -10.78 5.65
N ALA A 274 5.45 -10.51 4.88
CA ALA A 274 5.58 -10.15 3.48
C ALA A 274 4.34 -9.37 3.00
N VAL A 275 4.47 -8.77 1.81
CA VAL A 275 3.35 -8.17 1.09
C VAL A 275 3.36 -8.74 -0.32
N SER A 276 2.20 -9.07 -0.88
CA SER A 276 2.04 -9.32 -2.32
C SER A 276 1.30 -8.16 -2.95
N ILE A 277 1.81 -7.67 -4.08
CA ILE A 277 1.19 -6.61 -4.86
C ILE A 277 0.95 -7.14 -6.26
N LEU A 278 -0.32 -7.28 -6.62
CA LEU A 278 -0.76 -7.65 -7.95
C LEU A 278 -1.42 -6.42 -8.58
N ALA A 279 -1.03 -6.07 -9.80
CA ALA A 279 -1.58 -4.90 -10.48
C ALA A 279 -2.43 -5.29 -11.69
N PHE A 280 -3.48 -4.51 -11.95
CA PHE A 280 -4.56 -4.84 -12.88
C PHE A 280 -4.90 -3.65 -13.78
N ALA A 281 -5.59 -3.90 -14.90
CA ALA A 281 -6.05 -2.83 -15.78
C ALA A 281 -7.19 -2.02 -15.19
N SER A 282 -8.05 -2.68 -14.43
CA SER A 282 -9.34 -2.19 -13.98
C SER A 282 -9.75 -2.91 -12.70
N LEU A 283 -10.79 -2.42 -12.00
CA LEU A 283 -11.37 -3.13 -10.86
C LEU A 283 -12.10 -4.41 -11.30
N ASN A 284 -12.69 -4.43 -12.49
CA ASN A 284 -13.37 -5.62 -13.01
C ASN A 284 -12.39 -6.79 -13.18
N ASP A 285 -11.19 -6.53 -13.70
CA ASP A 285 -10.14 -7.57 -13.80
C ASP A 285 -9.77 -8.14 -12.42
N VAL A 286 -9.81 -7.32 -11.36
CA VAL A 286 -9.58 -7.80 -9.99
C VAL A 286 -10.72 -8.71 -9.56
N GLU A 287 -11.97 -8.30 -9.81
CA GLU A 287 -13.15 -9.08 -9.45
C GLU A 287 -13.19 -10.42 -10.19
N ASP A 288 -13.00 -10.41 -11.50
CA ASP A 288 -12.95 -11.61 -12.35
C ASP A 288 -11.80 -12.53 -11.92
N TYR A 289 -10.64 -11.98 -11.60
CA TYR A 289 -9.53 -12.73 -11.03
C TYR A 289 -9.94 -13.38 -9.70
N LEU A 290 -10.49 -12.62 -8.75
CA LEU A 290 -10.83 -13.10 -7.40
C LEU A 290 -11.92 -14.19 -7.38
N VAL A 291 -12.85 -14.18 -8.34
CA VAL A 291 -13.93 -15.18 -8.43
C VAL A 291 -13.59 -16.38 -9.32
N SER A 292 -12.43 -16.39 -9.95
CA SER A 292 -11.99 -17.51 -10.79
C SER A 292 -11.68 -18.77 -9.96
N ASP A 293 -11.88 -19.95 -10.56
CA ASP A 293 -11.51 -21.23 -9.96
C ASP A 293 -9.99 -21.31 -9.67
N ASP A 294 -9.19 -20.72 -10.56
CA ASP A 294 -7.74 -20.59 -10.39
C ASP A 294 -7.39 -19.82 -9.11
N HIS A 295 -8.09 -18.71 -8.84
CA HIS A 295 -7.83 -17.93 -7.63
C HIS A 295 -8.24 -18.68 -6.37
N ALA A 296 -9.26 -19.53 -6.39
CA ALA A 296 -9.58 -20.39 -5.24
C ALA A 296 -8.41 -21.32 -4.88
N MET A 297 -7.68 -21.84 -5.89
CA MET A 297 -6.46 -22.63 -5.65
C MET A 297 -5.31 -21.78 -5.09
N ILE A 298 -5.14 -20.55 -5.61
CA ILE A 298 -4.14 -19.59 -5.11
C ILE A 298 -4.43 -19.23 -3.65
N GLU A 299 -5.68 -18.92 -3.32
CA GLU A 299 -6.10 -18.60 -1.97
C GLU A 299 -5.85 -19.76 -1.01
N ALA A 300 -6.22 -20.99 -1.37
CA ALA A 300 -5.93 -22.16 -0.54
C ALA A 300 -4.42 -22.33 -0.28
N SER A 301 -3.57 -22.05 -1.29
CA SER A 301 -2.11 -22.06 -1.11
C SER A 301 -1.61 -20.95 -0.19
N GLU A 302 -2.26 -19.78 -0.21
CA GLU A 302 -1.95 -18.63 0.64
C GLU A 302 -2.36 -18.89 2.10
N GLU A 303 -3.58 -19.39 2.32
CA GLU A 303 -4.14 -19.74 3.62
C GLU A 303 -3.31 -20.81 4.35
N ALA A 304 -2.69 -21.73 3.60
CA ALA A 304 -1.78 -22.72 4.19
C ALA A 304 -0.56 -22.09 4.90
N LEU A 305 -0.17 -20.87 4.52
CA LEU A 305 0.95 -20.10 5.06
C LEU A 305 0.52 -18.96 5.99
N ALA A 306 -0.69 -18.43 5.79
CA ALA A 306 -1.21 -17.25 6.46
C ALA A 306 -1.64 -17.52 7.90
N GLY A 307 -1.20 -16.65 8.80
CA GLY A 307 -1.63 -16.55 10.19
C GLY A 307 -2.66 -15.45 10.39
N GLU A 308 -3.14 -15.33 11.63
CA GLU A 308 -4.12 -14.33 12.05
C GLU A 308 -3.64 -12.90 11.76
N GLY A 309 -4.53 -12.09 11.18
CA GLY A 309 -4.28 -10.70 10.83
C GLY A 309 -3.62 -10.50 9.47
N SER A 310 -3.49 -11.56 8.66
CA SER A 310 -3.34 -11.39 7.21
C SER A 310 -4.60 -10.76 6.65
N GLU A 311 -4.46 -9.80 5.74
CA GLU A 311 -5.59 -9.06 5.16
C GLU A 311 -5.28 -8.61 3.74
N TRP A 312 -6.30 -8.31 2.95
CA TRP A 312 -6.10 -7.78 1.61
C TRP A 312 -7.18 -6.77 1.20
N TRP A 313 -6.81 -5.89 0.29
CA TRP A 313 -7.66 -4.81 -0.19
C TRP A 313 -7.17 -4.28 -1.54
N THR A 314 -8.09 -3.69 -2.31
CA THR A 314 -7.77 -3.03 -3.58
C THR A 314 -7.43 -1.55 -3.41
N ALA A 315 -6.52 -1.07 -4.25
CA ALA A 315 -6.00 0.28 -4.23
C ALA A 315 -6.05 0.94 -5.61
N ILE A 316 -6.20 2.27 -5.62
CA ILE A 316 -5.83 3.12 -6.75
C ILE A 316 -4.35 3.47 -6.61
N ASN A 317 -3.62 3.37 -7.71
CA ASN A 317 -2.19 3.64 -7.76
C ASN A 317 -1.92 5.05 -8.29
N TYR A 318 -1.33 5.90 -7.46
CA TYR A 318 -0.77 7.17 -7.90
C TYR A 318 0.75 7.05 -7.96
N SER A 319 1.28 6.93 -9.16
CA SER A 319 2.73 7.01 -9.36
C SER A 319 3.20 8.44 -9.17
N VAL A 320 4.15 8.66 -8.28
CA VAL A 320 4.75 9.98 -8.00
C VAL A 320 6.12 10.04 -8.68
N ILE A 321 7.01 9.11 -8.33
CA ILE A 321 8.34 8.98 -8.92
C ILE A 321 8.40 7.68 -9.71
N ASN A 322 8.93 7.75 -10.94
CA ASN A 322 9.13 6.56 -11.75
C ASN A 322 10.35 6.76 -12.65
N ARG A 323 11.48 6.22 -12.20
CA ARG A 323 12.80 6.33 -12.85
C ARG A 323 13.39 4.99 -13.21
N LEU A 324 12.88 3.89 -12.68
CA LEU A 324 13.33 2.53 -12.97
C LEU A 324 12.67 2.05 -14.28
N LEU A 325 13.38 1.93 -15.40
CA LEU A 325 12.78 1.48 -16.67
C LEU A 325 13.78 0.69 -17.55
N PRO A 326 13.37 -0.43 -18.19
CA PRO A 326 12.13 -1.20 -17.96
C PRO A 326 12.17 -1.96 -16.63
N GLU A 327 11.07 -2.62 -16.24
CA GLU A 327 11.09 -3.59 -15.13
C GLU A 327 11.57 -4.94 -15.67
N LEU A 328 12.35 -5.66 -14.86
CA LEU A 328 12.80 -7.01 -15.17
C LEU A 328 12.30 -7.95 -14.08
N ALA A 329 11.99 -9.19 -14.45
CA ALA A 329 11.71 -10.22 -13.49
C ALA A 329 12.96 -10.50 -12.63
N THR A 330 12.75 -10.64 -11.33
CA THR A 330 13.81 -10.92 -10.37
C THR A 330 14.20 -12.40 -10.42
N GLU A 331 15.51 -12.67 -10.37
CA GLU A 331 16.03 -14.02 -10.21
C GLU A 331 15.71 -14.55 -8.80
N ARG A 332 14.96 -15.64 -8.72
CA ARG A 332 14.52 -16.24 -7.45
C ARG A 332 15.62 -17.01 -6.71
N ASN A 333 16.70 -17.34 -7.43
CA ASN A 333 17.84 -18.13 -6.93
C ASN A 333 19.08 -17.28 -6.63
N GLY A 334 19.05 -15.98 -6.91
CA GLY A 334 20.24 -15.12 -6.78
C GLY A 334 20.64 -14.89 -5.33
N ASP A 335 21.95 -14.85 -5.08
CA ASP A 335 22.62 -14.59 -3.80
C ASP A 335 22.21 -13.26 -3.17
N GLY A 336 21.02 -13.25 -2.56
CA GLY A 336 20.50 -12.20 -1.69
C GLY A 336 19.86 -12.79 -0.43
N ARG A 337 20.25 -14.03 -0.07
CA ARG A 337 19.92 -14.66 1.22
C ARG A 337 20.85 -14.13 2.29
#